data_AF-A0A9X1Z4G8-F1
#
_entry.id   AF-A0A9X1Z4G8-F1
#
_cell.length_a   1.000
_cell.length_b   1.000
_cell.length_c   1.000
_cell.angle_alpha   90.00
_cell.angle_beta   90.00
_cell.angle_gamma   90.00
#
_symmetry.space_group_name_H-M   'P 1'
#
loop_
_entity.id
_entity.type
_entity.pdbx_description
1 polymer ?
#
loop_
_entity_poly.entity_id
_entity_poly.type
_entity_poly.pdbx_seq_one_letter_code
_entity_poly.pdbx_strand_id
1 'polypeptide(L)'
;MVNNDLKVAVIKGTISKSLAIGKAYRLAKEQGEDIAEAIASHGEGYVAFRGQVSQSQFSTEKGLTIGTVTINGSGEYQQEQYQLEIKNEHLLARRNGEVDVTIPDLICCIDMDNQMAITTPNHHVGLNVAIVILPAPKEFVTERGLQAFDPAYVGLSTPYEPSVAKHFAKLGKQNA
;
A
#
# COMPACT_ATOMS: atom_id res chain seq x y z
N MET A 1 -1.48 28.91 13.15
CA MET A 1 -2.21 28.63 11.90
C MET A 1 -3.60 29.26 12.03
N VAL A 2 -3.96 30.22 11.18
CA VAL A 2 -5.28 30.88 11.22
C VAL A 2 -6.22 30.15 10.26
N ASN A 3 -7.54 30.32 10.37
CA ASN A 3 -8.57 29.54 9.64
C ASN A 3 -8.32 29.45 8.11
N ASN A 4 -7.81 30.52 7.49
CA ASN A 4 -7.55 30.53 6.05
C ASN A 4 -6.35 29.65 5.65
N ASP A 5 -5.32 29.55 6.51
CA ASP A 5 -4.13 28.73 6.28
C ASP A 5 -4.45 27.23 6.31
N LEU A 6 -5.40 26.83 7.16
CA LEU A 6 -5.85 25.43 7.26
C LEU A 6 -6.44 24.90 5.97
N LYS A 7 -7.18 25.72 5.21
CA LYS A 7 -7.88 25.28 3.99
C LYS A 7 -6.92 24.90 2.85
N VAL A 8 -5.69 25.40 2.90
CA VAL A 8 -4.64 25.16 1.89
C VAL A 8 -3.53 24.24 2.39
N ALA A 9 -3.47 23.96 3.69
CA ALA A 9 -2.47 23.09 4.32
C ALA A 9 -2.92 21.63 4.51
N VAL A 10 -4.16 21.29 4.17
CA VAL A 10 -4.73 19.94 4.38
C VAL A 10 -5.15 19.29 3.07
N ILE A 11 -5.00 17.97 3.01
CA ILE A 11 -5.63 17.14 1.98
C ILE A 11 -7.11 17.01 2.35
N LYS A 12 -7.99 17.52 1.50
CA LYS A 12 -9.44 17.58 1.78
C LYS A 12 -10.05 16.20 1.61
N GLY A 13 -11.00 15.86 2.49
CA GLY A 13 -11.77 14.62 2.39
C GLY A 13 -11.09 13.38 2.98
N THR A 14 -9.86 13.48 3.52
CA THR A 14 -9.14 12.34 4.10
C THR A 14 -9.96 11.61 5.17
N ILE A 15 -10.56 12.34 6.12
CA ILE A 15 -11.40 11.74 7.18
C ILE A 15 -12.64 11.05 6.59
N SER A 16 -13.28 11.66 5.58
CA SER A 16 -14.43 11.06 4.91
C SER A 16 -14.04 9.79 4.14
N LYS A 17 -12.88 9.79 3.46
CA LYS A 17 -12.34 8.61 2.78
C LYS A 17 -12.01 7.50 3.77
N SER A 18 -11.31 7.81 4.87
CA SER A 18 -11.02 6.83 5.93
C SER A 18 -12.30 6.26 6.55
N LEU A 19 -13.33 7.08 6.76
CA LEU A 19 -14.62 6.62 7.25
C LEU A 19 -15.33 5.69 6.25
N ALA A 20 -15.29 6.00 4.96
CA ALA A 20 -15.88 5.16 3.92
C ALA A 20 -15.19 3.80 3.85
N ILE A 21 -13.85 3.77 3.80
CA ILE A 21 -13.05 2.54 3.81
C ILE A 21 -13.30 1.74 5.09
N GLY A 22 -13.31 2.40 6.26
CA GLY A 22 -13.57 1.73 7.53
C GLY A 22 -14.97 1.12 7.63
N LYS A 23 -15.99 1.77 7.03
CA LYS A 23 -17.33 1.19 6.91
C LYS A 23 -17.33 -0.04 6.00
N ALA A 24 -16.69 0.03 4.85
CA ALA A 24 -16.58 -1.09 3.92
C ALA A 24 -15.87 -2.30 4.54
N TYR A 25 -14.71 -2.06 5.17
CA TYR A 25 -13.98 -3.05 5.94
C TYR A 25 -14.87 -3.73 6.99
N ARG A 26 -15.57 -2.94 7.80
CA ARG A 26 -16.43 -3.48 8.87
C ARG A 26 -17.55 -4.35 8.30
N LEU A 27 -18.24 -3.88 7.27
CA LEU A 27 -19.34 -4.62 6.64
C LEU A 27 -18.85 -5.93 6.01
N ALA A 28 -17.73 -5.90 5.28
CA ALA A 28 -17.14 -7.10 4.70
C ALA A 28 -16.77 -8.12 5.79
N LYS A 29 -16.16 -7.66 6.89
CA LYS A 29 -15.85 -8.50 8.07
C LYS A 29 -17.10 -9.11 8.70
N GLU A 30 -18.16 -8.34 8.88
CA GLU A 30 -19.45 -8.80 9.43
C GLU A 30 -20.14 -9.83 8.51
N GLN A 31 -19.93 -9.72 7.20
CA GLN A 31 -20.54 -10.58 6.18
C GLN A 31 -19.68 -11.79 5.79
N GLY A 32 -18.44 -11.88 6.30
CA GLY A 32 -17.49 -12.92 5.93
C GLY A 32 -16.95 -12.78 4.51
N GLU A 33 -16.99 -11.57 3.96
CA GLU A 33 -16.44 -11.24 2.64
C GLU A 33 -14.93 -10.95 2.72
N ASP A 34 -14.27 -10.86 1.57
CA ASP A 34 -12.86 -10.52 1.51
C ASP A 34 -12.63 -9.04 1.85
N ILE A 35 -12.09 -8.80 3.04
CA ILE A 35 -11.85 -7.45 3.54
C ILE A 35 -10.82 -6.67 2.70
N ALA A 36 -9.86 -7.34 2.07
CA ALA A 36 -8.83 -6.68 1.27
C ALA A 36 -9.43 -6.18 -0.04
N GLU A 37 -10.31 -6.97 -0.67
CA GLU A 37 -11.09 -6.54 -1.84
C GLU A 37 -12.04 -5.39 -1.49
N ALA A 38 -12.72 -5.47 -0.35
CA ALA A 38 -13.63 -4.41 0.09
C ALA A 38 -12.89 -3.07 0.32
N ILE A 39 -11.72 -3.12 0.97
CA ILE A 39 -10.86 -1.94 1.18
C ILE A 39 -10.35 -1.41 -0.16
N ALA A 40 -9.85 -2.29 -1.04
CA ALA A 40 -9.34 -1.92 -2.35
C ALA A 40 -10.40 -1.20 -3.19
N SER A 41 -11.57 -1.83 -3.35
CA SER A 41 -12.69 -1.29 -4.13
C SER A 41 -13.14 0.10 -3.64
N HIS A 42 -13.33 0.27 -2.32
CA HIS A 42 -13.74 1.56 -1.75
C HIS A 42 -12.61 2.58 -1.67
N GLY A 43 -11.37 2.13 -1.72
CA GLY A 43 -10.18 2.97 -1.76
C GLY A 43 -9.78 3.41 -3.17
N GLU A 44 -10.48 2.92 -4.20
CA GLU A 44 -10.15 3.07 -5.63
C GLU A 44 -8.82 2.42 -5.99
N GLY A 45 -8.51 1.30 -5.33
CA GLY A 45 -7.28 0.54 -5.44
C GLY A 45 -7.51 -0.91 -5.89
N TYR A 46 -6.51 -1.75 -5.67
CA TYR A 46 -6.55 -3.18 -6.01
C TYR A 46 -5.76 -4.01 -4.99
N VAL A 47 -6.04 -5.30 -4.92
CA VAL A 47 -5.20 -6.26 -4.18
C VAL A 47 -4.06 -6.70 -5.10
N ALA A 48 -2.83 -6.35 -4.74
CA ALA A 48 -1.64 -6.60 -5.56
C ALA A 48 -1.01 -7.99 -5.35
N PHE A 49 -1.14 -8.53 -4.14
CA PHE A 49 -0.50 -9.79 -3.78
C PHE A 49 -1.18 -10.45 -2.58
N ARG A 50 -1.14 -11.78 -2.51
CA ARG A 50 -1.57 -12.57 -1.35
C ARG A 50 -0.54 -13.65 -1.05
N GLY A 51 -0.26 -13.87 0.22
CA GLY A 51 0.77 -14.82 0.63
C GLY A 51 0.98 -14.92 2.13
N GLN A 52 2.06 -15.58 2.52
CA GLN A 52 2.48 -15.70 3.91
C GLN A 52 3.84 -15.02 4.11
N VAL A 53 3.99 -14.25 5.19
CA VAL A 53 5.27 -13.62 5.56
C VAL A 53 6.30 -14.71 5.85
N SER A 54 7.36 -14.76 5.05
CA SER A 54 8.46 -15.72 5.16
C SER A 54 9.68 -15.14 5.86
N GLN A 55 9.87 -13.82 5.80
CA GLN A 55 10.96 -13.12 6.48
C GLN A 55 10.50 -11.73 6.91
N SER A 56 10.93 -11.30 8.10
CA SER A 56 10.66 -9.97 8.63
C SER A 56 11.90 -9.50 9.38
N GLN A 57 12.48 -8.38 8.94
CA GLN A 57 13.71 -7.82 9.49
C GLN A 57 13.55 -6.32 9.69
N PHE A 58 13.76 -5.86 10.92
CA PHE A 58 13.69 -4.44 11.26
C PHE A 58 14.91 -4.01 12.08
N SER A 59 15.38 -2.80 11.83
CA SER A 59 16.37 -2.07 12.60
C SER A 59 15.84 -0.68 12.92
N THR A 60 16.39 -0.06 13.97
CA THR A 60 16.15 1.36 14.26
C THR A 60 17.41 2.14 13.93
N GLU A 61 17.32 3.03 12.94
CA GLU A 61 18.43 3.85 12.48
C GLU A 61 18.08 5.33 12.62
N LYS A 62 18.82 6.05 13.46
CA LYS A 62 18.60 7.49 13.71
C LYS A 62 17.14 7.83 14.06
N GLY A 63 16.46 6.93 14.79
CA GLY A 63 15.06 7.09 15.18
C GLY A 63 14.02 6.68 14.12
N LEU A 64 14.47 6.10 13.01
CA LEU A 64 13.60 5.59 11.94
C LEU A 64 13.58 4.06 12.00
N THR A 65 12.40 3.47 11.86
CA THR A 65 12.26 2.02 11.74
C THR A 65 12.49 1.63 10.29
N ILE A 66 13.66 1.05 9.99
CA ILE A 66 14.03 0.56 8.66
C ILE A 66 13.80 -0.94 8.63
N GLY A 67 13.27 -1.47 7.54
CA GLY A 67 13.10 -2.91 7.46
C GLY A 67 12.72 -3.43 6.10
N THR A 68 12.75 -4.76 6.02
CA THR A 68 12.24 -5.52 4.88
C THR A 68 11.32 -6.63 5.35
N VAL A 69 10.25 -6.85 4.59
CA VAL A 69 9.32 -7.96 4.81
C VAL A 69 9.22 -8.73 3.50
N THR A 70 9.44 -10.03 3.55
CA THR A 70 9.30 -10.93 2.39
C THR A 70 8.10 -11.83 2.58
N ILE A 71 7.31 -11.96 1.52
CA ILE A 71 6.04 -12.69 1.48
C ILE A 71 6.15 -13.71 0.36
N ASN A 72 5.93 -14.98 0.67
CA ASN A 72 5.81 -16.04 -0.33
C ASN A 72 4.35 -16.14 -0.77
N GLY A 73 4.10 -16.12 -2.07
CA GLY A 73 2.75 -16.06 -2.61
C GLY A 73 1.94 -17.32 -2.38
N SER A 74 0.62 -17.15 -2.30
CA SER A 74 -0.37 -18.21 -2.14
C SER A 74 -1.43 -18.14 -3.24
N GLY A 75 -2.19 -19.22 -3.44
CA GLY A 75 -3.26 -19.26 -4.46
C GLY A 75 -2.72 -19.06 -5.87
N GLU A 76 -3.17 -18.00 -6.55
CA GLU A 76 -2.71 -17.61 -7.90
C GLU A 76 -1.27 -17.08 -7.92
N TYR A 77 -0.74 -16.65 -6.77
CA TYR A 77 0.63 -16.12 -6.62
C TYR A 77 1.63 -17.22 -6.22
N GLN A 78 1.27 -18.50 -6.34
CA GLN A 78 2.17 -19.60 -6.02
C GLN A 78 3.50 -19.48 -6.78
N GLN A 79 4.60 -19.78 -6.09
CA GLN A 79 5.98 -19.67 -6.61
C GLN A 79 6.47 -18.24 -6.85
N GLU A 80 5.67 -17.23 -6.53
CA GLU A 80 6.08 -15.83 -6.57
C GLU A 80 6.47 -15.31 -5.19
N GLN A 81 7.24 -14.23 -5.18
CA GLN A 81 7.67 -13.55 -3.97
C GLN A 81 7.38 -12.05 -4.06
N TYR A 82 6.94 -11.49 -2.94
CA TYR A 82 6.69 -10.07 -2.77
C TYR A 82 7.53 -9.52 -1.61
N GLN A 83 8.26 -8.44 -1.85
CA GLN A 83 9.13 -7.83 -0.85
C GLN A 83 8.71 -6.39 -0.61
N LEU A 84 8.50 -6.03 0.65
CA LEU A 84 8.24 -4.67 1.11
C LEU A 84 9.53 -4.07 1.68
N GLU A 85 9.85 -2.85 1.27
CA GLU A 85 10.93 -2.02 1.83
C GLU A 85 10.30 -0.88 2.65
N ILE A 86 10.75 -0.74 3.90
CA ILE A 86 10.05 0.02 4.93
C ILE A 86 10.97 1.06 5.56
N LYS A 87 10.43 2.26 5.78
CA LYS A 87 11.03 3.32 6.61
C LYS A 87 9.92 4.09 7.32
N ASN A 88 9.63 3.70 8.56
CA ASN A 88 8.40 3.98 9.33
C ASN A 88 7.12 3.46 8.65
N GLU A 89 6.96 3.68 7.35
CA GLU A 89 5.86 3.21 6.51
C GLU A 89 6.39 2.34 5.36
N HIS A 90 5.51 1.57 4.71
CA HIS A 90 5.82 0.83 3.48
C HIS A 90 6.06 1.81 2.33
N LEU A 91 7.25 1.81 1.73
CA LEU A 91 7.61 2.81 0.72
C LEU A 91 7.80 2.25 -0.69
N LEU A 92 8.16 0.97 -0.79
CA LEU A 92 8.44 0.30 -2.05
C LEU A 92 8.08 -1.16 -1.90
N ALA A 93 7.46 -1.70 -2.93
CA ALA A 93 7.27 -3.13 -3.06
C ALA A 93 7.81 -3.67 -4.37
N ARG A 94 8.41 -4.85 -4.29
CA ARG A 94 8.95 -5.59 -5.43
C ARG A 94 8.26 -6.94 -5.55
N ARG A 95 7.85 -7.28 -6.76
CA ARG A 95 7.35 -8.61 -7.11
C ARG A 95 8.41 -9.33 -7.94
N ASN A 96 8.92 -10.44 -7.43
CA ASN A 96 10.00 -11.22 -8.05
C ASN A 96 11.24 -10.37 -8.41
N GLY A 97 11.55 -9.37 -7.58
CA GLY A 97 12.69 -8.44 -7.77
C GLY A 97 12.39 -7.19 -8.60
N GLU A 98 11.30 -7.18 -9.36
CA GLU A 98 10.87 -6.01 -10.16
C GLU A 98 10.02 -5.06 -9.33
N VAL A 99 10.16 -3.75 -9.54
CA VAL A 99 9.33 -2.74 -8.85
C VAL A 99 7.88 -2.90 -9.27
N ASP A 100 7.01 -3.17 -8.31
CA ASP A 100 5.56 -3.27 -8.53
C ASP A 100 4.87 -1.94 -8.21
N VAL A 101 5.20 -1.35 -7.05
CA VAL A 101 4.62 -0.10 -6.56
C VAL A 101 5.60 0.64 -5.67
N THR A 102 5.53 1.96 -5.67
CA THR A 102 6.29 2.82 -4.76
C THR A 102 5.48 4.07 -4.40
N ILE A 103 5.97 4.82 -3.43
CA ILE A 103 5.44 6.15 -3.07
C ILE A 103 5.29 7.07 -4.29
N PRO A 104 4.30 7.98 -4.30
CA PRO A 104 3.32 8.24 -3.23
C PRO A 104 2.08 7.33 -3.21
N ASP A 105 2.02 6.23 -3.98
CA ASP A 105 0.92 5.27 -3.82
C ASP A 105 0.99 4.64 -2.42
N LEU A 106 -0.18 4.38 -1.81
CA LEU A 106 -0.26 3.77 -0.49
C LEU A 106 -0.16 2.26 -0.63
N ILE A 107 0.77 1.66 0.12
CA ILE A 107 0.96 0.22 0.23
C ILE A 107 0.42 -0.20 1.60
N CYS A 108 -0.67 -0.95 1.63
CA CYS A 108 -1.31 -1.40 2.86
C CYS A 108 -1.19 -2.91 3.01
N CYS A 109 -0.71 -3.38 4.16
CA CYS A 109 -0.61 -4.80 4.48
C CYS A 109 -1.76 -5.19 5.41
N ILE A 110 -2.55 -6.20 5.02
CA ILE A 110 -3.73 -6.66 5.76
C ILE A 110 -3.46 -8.08 6.26
N ASP A 111 -3.54 -8.29 7.57
CA ASP A 111 -3.58 -9.59 8.21
C ASP A 111 -4.92 -10.26 7.91
N MET A 112 -4.89 -11.35 7.14
CA MET A 112 -6.09 -12.07 6.71
C MET A 112 -6.61 -13.03 7.79
N ASP A 113 -5.77 -13.42 8.75
CA ASP A 113 -6.17 -14.31 9.85
C ASP A 113 -6.97 -13.52 10.91
N ASN A 114 -6.42 -12.37 11.33
CA ASN A 114 -7.07 -11.49 12.32
C ASN A 114 -8.00 -10.45 11.69
N GLN A 115 -7.98 -10.34 10.36
CA GLN A 115 -8.74 -9.36 9.59
C GLN A 115 -8.49 -7.93 10.08
N MET A 116 -7.23 -7.50 10.08
CA MET A 116 -6.78 -6.20 10.58
C MET A 116 -5.63 -5.64 9.73
N ALA A 117 -5.49 -4.32 9.68
CA ALA A 117 -4.31 -3.71 9.05
C ALA A 117 -3.05 -3.95 9.91
N ILE A 118 -1.93 -4.27 9.26
CA ILE A 118 -0.62 -4.42 9.90
C ILE A 118 0.13 -3.10 9.81
N THR A 119 0.51 -2.55 10.96
CA THR A 119 1.37 -1.37 11.06
C THR A 119 2.83 -1.78 11.21
N THR A 120 3.77 -0.98 10.74
CA THR A 120 5.20 -1.17 11.02
C THR A 120 5.51 -0.96 12.51
N PRO A 121 6.42 -1.73 13.14
CA PRO A 121 7.16 -2.90 12.64
C PRO A 121 6.47 -4.24 12.94
N ASN A 122 5.14 -4.29 13.11
CA ASN A 122 4.41 -5.45 13.62
C ASN A 122 4.21 -6.57 12.57
N HIS A 123 5.19 -6.77 11.69
CA HIS A 123 5.19 -7.87 10.72
C HIS A 123 5.96 -9.05 11.31
N HIS A 124 5.35 -10.22 11.32
CA HIS A 124 5.94 -11.44 11.88
C HIS A 124 5.84 -12.59 10.88
N VAL A 125 6.82 -13.49 10.92
CA VAL A 125 6.84 -14.69 10.08
C VAL A 125 5.61 -15.55 10.38
N GLY A 126 4.97 -16.07 9.34
CA GLY A 126 3.78 -16.92 9.44
C GLY A 126 2.44 -16.20 9.25
N LEU A 127 2.40 -14.86 9.27
CA LEU A 127 1.17 -14.12 9.01
C LEU A 127 0.68 -14.33 7.58
N ASN A 128 -0.58 -14.72 7.41
CA ASN A 128 -1.23 -14.70 6.10
C ASN A 128 -1.69 -13.27 5.79
N VAL A 129 -1.24 -12.74 4.66
CA VAL A 129 -1.42 -11.32 4.34
C VAL A 129 -1.94 -11.09 2.93
N ALA A 130 -2.68 -10.00 2.76
CA ALA A 130 -3.00 -9.39 1.48
C ALA A 130 -2.38 -7.99 1.40
N ILE A 131 -1.80 -7.68 0.24
CA ILE A 131 -1.26 -6.34 -0.06
C ILE A 131 -2.28 -5.57 -0.88
N VAL A 132 -2.77 -4.46 -0.32
CA VAL A 132 -3.71 -3.56 -0.97
C VAL A 132 -2.99 -2.29 -1.39
N ILE A 133 -3.12 -1.91 -2.65
CA ILE A 133 -2.53 -0.68 -3.19
C ILE A 133 -3.62 0.34 -3.42
N LEU A 134 -3.49 1.50 -2.80
CA LEU A 134 -4.40 2.63 -2.95
C LEU A 134 -3.72 3.80 -3.69
N PRO A 135 -4.45 4.56 -4.51
CA PRO A 135 -3.85 5.61 -5.33
C PRO A 135 -3.31 6.74 -4.46
N ALA A 136 -2.18 7.31 -4.88
CA ALA A 136 -1.66 8.53 -4.31
C ALA A 136 -2.71 9.66 -4.29
N PRO A 137 -2.80 10.45 -3.21
CA PRO A 137 -3.55 11.70 -3.23
C PRO A 137 -3.06 12.61 -4.37
N LYS A 138 -4.00 13.27 -5.07
CA LYS A 138 -3.66 14.15 -6.20
C LYS A 138 -2.68 15.26 -5.83
N GLU A 139 -2.67 15.69 -4.57
CA GLU A 139 -1.75 16.69 -4.04
C GLU A 139 -0.29 16.21 -4.08
N PHE A 140 -0.04 14.89 -3.92
CA PHE A 140 1.30 14.30 -3.93
C PHE A 140 1.83 13.99 -5.32
N VAL A 141 0.97 13.96 -6.34
CA VAL A 141 1.38 13.75 -7.74
C VAL A 141 1.53 15.05 -8.53
N THR A 142 1.44 16.20 -7.86
CA THR A 142 1.87 17.50 -8.42
C THR A 142 3.40 17.55 -8.54
N GLU A 143 3.95 18.45 -9.34
CA GLU A 143 5.41 18.63 -9.45
C GLU A 143 6.07 18.81 -8.07
N ARG A 144 5.52 19.70 -7.24
CA ARG A 144 6.00 19.92 -5.87
C ARG A 144 5.81 18.69 -4.96
N GLY A 145 4.71 17.96 -5.12
CA GLY A 145 4.44 16.74 -4.38
C GLY A 145 5.47 15.66 -4.70
N LEU A 146 5.77 15.46 -5.99
CA LEU A 146 6.76 14.50 -6.45
C LEU A 146 8.19 14.90 -6.08
N GLN A 147 8.51 16.19 -5.96
CA GLN A 147 9.78 16.63 -5.36
C GLN A 147 9.91 16.20 -3.88
N ALA A 148 8.80 16.09 -3.16
CA ALA A 148 8.79 15.68 -1.75
C ALA A 148 8.73 14.15 -1.58
N PHE A 149 8.07 13.44 -2.49
CA PHE A 149 7.89 11.98 -2.49
C PHE A 149 8.58 11.30 -3.67
N ASP A 150 9.74 11.83 -4.09
CA ASP A 150 10.49 11.31 -5.21
C ASP A 150 10.92 9.85 -4.92
N PRO A 151 10.65 8.89 -5.81
CA PRO A 151 11.13 7.51 -5.67
C PRO A 151 12.65 7.38 -5.51
N ALA A 152 13.45 8.39 -5.87
CA ALA A 152 14.87 8.45 -5.54
C ALA A 152 15.14 8.35 -4.03
N TYR A 153 14.19 8.75 -3.18
CA TYR A 153 14.27 8.59 -1.72
C TYR A 153 14.39 7.12 -1.28
N VAL A 154 13.85 6.19 -2.06
CA VAL A 154 13.96 4.74 -1.87
C VAL A 154 14.94 4.10 -2.86
N GLY A 155 15.82 4.90 -3.47
CA GLY A 155 16.90 4.41 -4.34
C GLY A 155 16.46 4.02 -5.76
N LEU A 156 15.26 4.40 -6.21
CA LEU A 156 14.86 4.21 -7.60
C LEU A 156 15.42 5.32 -8.49
N SER A 157 15.84 4.96 -9.70
CA SER A 157 16.32 5.91 -10.72
C SER A 157 15.22 6.34 -11.71
N THR A 158 14.07 5.68 -11.68
CA THR A 158 12.94 5.95 -12.57
C THR A 158 11.95 6.91 -11.92
N PRO A 159 11.33 7.82 -12.70
CA PRO A 159 10.26 8.68 -12.20
C PRO A 159 9.07 7.87 -11.64
N TYR A 160 8.28 8.52 -10.79
CA TYR A 160 7.02 7.93 -10.32
C TYR A 160 6.06 7.68 -11.49
N GLU A 161 5.45 6.50 -11.48
CA GLU A 161 4.37 6.15 -12.41
C GLU A 161 3.22 5.51 -11.60
N PRO A 162 1.97 5.99 -11.72
CA PRO A 162 0.87 5.55 -10.87
C PRO A 162 0.51 4.07 -11.06
N SER A 163 0.69 3.26 -10.01
CA SER A 163 0.55 1.80 -10.07
C SER A 163 -0.91 1.40 -10.27
N VAL A 164 -1.83 2.09 -9.59
CA VAL A 164 -3.28 1.91 -9.72
C VAL A 164 -3.76 2.19 -11.15
N ALA A 165 -3.32 3.30 -11.77
CA ALA A 165 -3.71 3.62 -13.13
C ALA A 165 -3.18 2.58 -14.14
N LYS A 166 -1.93 2.12 -13.98
CA LYS A 166 -1.35 1.05 -14.79
C LYS A 166 -2.13 -0.25 -14.68
N HIS A 167 -2.49 -0.64 -13.45
CA HIS A 167 -3.23 -1.87 -13.19
C HIS A 167 -4.55 -1.89 -13.97
N PHE A 168 -5.37 -0.85 -13.83
CA PHE A 168 -6.66 -0.78 -14.53
C PHE A 168 -6.53 -0.59 -16.04
N ALA A 169 -5.49 0.10 -16.53
CA ALA A 169 -5.22 0.20 -17.95
C ALA A 169 -4.84 -1.15 -18.60
N LYS A 170 -4.14 -2.03 -17.86
CA LYS A 170 -3.82 -3.40 -18.32
C LYS A 170 -5.07 -4.27 -18.40
N LEU A 171 -5.94 -4.22 -17.39
CA LEU A 171 -7.20 -4.98 -17.37
C LEU A 171 -8.13 -4.56 -18.53
N GLY A 172 -8.25 -3.26 -18.80
CA GLY A 172 -9.05 -2.75 -19.91
C GLY A 172 -8.56 -3.21 -21.29
N LYS A 173 -7.26 -3.52 -21.44
CA LYS A 173 -6.67 -4.06 -22.68
C LYS A 173 -6.79 -5.58 -22.82
N GLN A 174 -6.93 -6.31 -21.71
CA GLN A 174 -7.10 -7.77 -21.72
C GLN A 174 -8.55 -8.19 -22.00
N ASN A 175 -9.50 -7.29 -21.71
CA ASN A 175 -10.93 -7.50 -21.92
C ASN A 175 -11.47 -6.88 -23.23
N ALA A 176 -10.58 -6.38 -24.10
CA ALA A 176 -10.90 -5.80 -25.41
C ALA A 176 -10.38 -6.69 -26.54
#